data_AF-A0A0D8XQ66-F1
#
_entry.id   AF-A0A0D8XQ66-F1
#
_cell.length_a   1.000
_cell.length_b   1.000
_cell.length_c   1.000
_cell.angle_alpha   90.00
_cell.angle_beta   90.00
_cell.angle_gamma   90.00
#
_symmetry.space_group_name_H-M   'P 1'
#
loop_
_entity.id
_entity.type
_entity.pdbx_description
1 polymer ?
#
loop_
_entity_poly.entity_id
_entity_poly.type
_entity_poly.pdbx_seq_one_letter_code
_entity_poly.pdbx_strand_id
1 'polypeptide(L)'
;MVKSLHEEAAALRSETETLKARLDDISSSKSLDTTSNLLQVAAQEADDDAERTVKDFLSGEISAEQFLKDLLEKKALAHMRKVKSDRLLAILRDQQYAQAPSTVPQRFGAPYPEIPIANRHSHY
;
A
#
# COMPACT_ATOMS: atom_id res chain seq x y z
N MET A 1 -7.33 42.14 -21.70
CA MET A 1 -7.07 41.03 -22.65
C MET A 1 -5.85 40.20 -22.25
N VAL A 2 -4.64 40.77 -22.17
CA VAL A 2 -3.43 39.99 -21.77
C VAL A 2 -3.50 39.44 -20.34
N LYS A 3 -4.01 40.23 -19.37
CA LYS A 3 -4.16 39.77 -17.96
C LYS A 3 -5.13 38.59 -17.81
N SER A 4 -6.31 38.66 -18.46
CA SER A 4 -7.31 37.59 -18.39
C SER A 4 -6.82 36.30 -19.06
N LEU A 5 -6.08 36.40 -20.17
CA LEU A 5 -5.42 35.26 -20.81
C LEU A 5 -4.35 34.63 -19.90
N HIS A 6 -3.60 35.45 -19.15
CA HIS A 6 -2.61 34.95 -18.21
C HIS A 6 -3.26 34.24 -17.02
N GLU A 7 -4.35 34.79 -16.48
CA GLU A 7 -5.14 34.16 -15.40
C GLU A 7 -5.77 32.84 -15.86
N GLU A 8 -6.32 32.79 -17.07
CA GLU A 8 -6.86 31.57 -17.68
C GLU A 8 -5.77 30.50 -17.89
N ALA A 9 -4.61 30.89 -18.42
CA ALA A 9 -3.47 30.00 -18.57
C ALA A 9 -2.96 29.46 -17.22
N ALA A 10 -2.94 30.29 -16.18
CA ALA A 10 -2.57 29.88 -14.83
C ALA A 10 -3.58 28.90 -14.22
N ALA A 11 -4.88 29.13 -14.43
CA ALA A 11 -5.95 28.23 -13.98
C ALA A 11 -5.85 26.86 -14.67
N LEU A 12 -5.71 26.85 -16.00
CA LEU A 12 -5.53 25.61 -16.78
C LEU A 12 -4.27 24.85 -16.34
N ARG A 13 -3.16 25.56 -16.09
CA ARG A 13 -1.94 24.93 -15.56
C ARG A 13 -2.19 24.28 -14.20
N SER A 14 -2.84 24.99 -13.27
CA SER A 14 -3.18 24.43 -11.95
C SER A 14 -4.07 23.19 -12.05
N GLU A 15 -5.06 23.21 -12.96
CA GLU A 15 -5.94 22.07 -13.20
C GLU A 15 -5.18 20.88 -13.77
N THR A 16 -4.32 21.10 -14.77
CA THR A 16 -3.49 20.04 -15.36
C THR A 16 -2.51 19.43 -14.35
N GLU A 17 -1.89 20.24 -13.49
CA GLU A 17 -1.01 19.76 -12.41
C GLU A 17 -1.79 18.89 -11.41
N THR A 18 -3.03 19.27 -11.08
CA THR A 18 -3.92 18.51 -10.19
C THR A 18 -4.33 17.17 -10.82
N LEU A 19 -4.75 17.18 -12.09
CA LEU A 19 -5.12 15.97 -12.82
C LEU A 19 -3.93 15.02 -12.96
N LYS A 20 -2.74 15.54 -13.23
CA LYS A 20 -1.51 14.76 -13.29
C LYS A 20 -1.20 14.09 -11.95
N ALA A 21 -1.25 14.83 -10.84
CA ALA A 21 -1.01 14.27 -9.52
C ALA A 21 -1.99 13.13 -9.19
N ARG A 22 -3.27 13.30 -9.52
CA ARG A 22 -4.29 12.27 -9.33
C ARG A 22 -4.05 11.04 -10.20
N LEU A 23 -3.63 11.24 -11.45
CA LEU A 23 -3.31 10.13 -12.35
C LEU A 23 -2.09 9.33 -11.85
N ASP A 24 -1.04 10.03 -11.41
CA ASP A 24 0.18 9.41 -10.91
C ASP A 24 -0.12 8.56 -9.65
N ASP A 25 -0.91 9.08 -8.71
CA ASP A 25 -1.36 8.35 -7.50
C ASP A 25 -2.15 7.07 -7.85
N ILE A 26 -3.20 7.20 -8.68
CA ILE A 26 -4.04 6.07 -9.09
C ILE A 26 -3.23 5.01 -9.85
N SER A 27 -2.35 5.46 -10.76
CA SER A 27 -1.54 4.54 -11.57
C SER A 27 -0.55 3.74 -10.71
N SER A 28 0.04 4.40 -9.70
CA SER A 28 0.97 3.74 -8.78
C SER A 28 0.28 2.68 -7.92
N SER A 29 -0.85 3.00 -7.28
CA SER A 29 -1.62 2.03 -6.47
C SER A 29 -2.07 0.85 -7.31
N LYS A 30 -2.73 1.10 -8.44
CA LYS A 30 -3.24 0.04 -9.32
C LYS A 30 -2.13 -0.89 -9.82
N SER A 31 -0.96 -0.34 -10.12
CA SER A 31 0.20 -1.15 -10.54
C SER A 31 0.69 -2.04 -9.41
N LEU A 32 0.72 -1.56 -8.18
CA LEU A 32 1.14 -2.34 -7.01
C LEU A 32 0.11 -3.41 -6.64
N ASP A 33 -1.19 -3.07 -6.66
CA ASP A 33 -2.29 -4.02 -6.45
C ASP A 33 -2.24 -5.18 -7.46
N THR A 34 -2.06 -4.84 -8.74
CA THR A 34 -1.92 -5.83 -9.81
C THR A 34 -0.69 -6.71 -9.59
N THR A 35 0.45 -6.11 -9.22
CA THR A 35 1.68 -6.86 -8.93
C THR A 35 1.50 -7.83 -7.77
N SER A 36 0.83 -7.39 -6.70
CA SER A 36 0.54 -8.25 -5.55
C SER A 36 -0.34 -9.43 -5.93
N ASN A 37 -1.40 -9.20 -6.71
CA ASN A 37 -2.27 -10.27 -7.18
C ASN A 37 -1.51 -11.28 -8.06
N LEU A 38 -0.65 -10.80 -8.97
CA LEU A 38 0.19 -11.67 -9.79
C LEU A 38 1.16 -12.51 -8.94
N LEU A 39 1.76 -11.91 -7.90
CA LEU A 39 2.59 -12.65 -6.95
C LEU A 39 1.81 -13.71 -6.17
N GLN A 40 0.57 -13.41 -5.79
CA GLN A 40 -0.31 -14.36 -5.12
C GLN A 40 -0.61 -15.57 -6.01
N VAL A 41 -0.95 -15.33 -7.28
CA VAL A 41 -1.19 -16.38 -8.27
C VAL A 41 0.07 -17.22 -8.46
N ALA A 42 1.22 -16.59 -8.69
CA ALA A 42 2.49 -17.30 -8.86
C ALA A 42 2.96 -18.03 -7.59
N ALA A 43 2.54 -17.60 -6.40
CA ALA A 43 2.80 -18.32 -5.15
C ALA A 43 1.95 -19.60 -5.10
N GLN A 44 0.67 -19.51 -5.47
CA GLN A 44 -0.23 -20.66 -5.53
C GLN A 44 0.23 -21.69 -6.57
N GLU A 45 0.61 -21.26 -7.77
CA GLU A 45 1.14 -22.15 -8.81
C GLU A 45 2.38 -22.93 -8.32
N ALA A 46 3.29 -22.27 -7.59
CA ALA A 46 4.46 -22.92 -7.01
C ALA A 46 4.10 -23.91 -5.89
N ASP A 47 3.04 -23.63 -5.12
CA ASP A 47 2.52 -24.55 -4.11
C ASP A 47 1.87 -25.78 -4.78
N ASP A 48 1.12 -25.60 -5.86
CA ASP A 48 0.51 -26.68 -6.64
C ASP A 48 1.59 -27.57 -7.29
N ASP A 49 2.66 -26.97 -7.83
CA ASP A 49 3.83 -27.69 -8.36
C ASP A 49 4.57 -28.48 -7.27
N ALA A 50 4.63 -27.93 -6.05
CA ALA A 50 5.20 -28.64 -4.91
C ALA A 50 4.34 -29.86 -4.56
N GLU A 51 3.01 -29.74 -4.56
CA GLU A 51 2.09 -30.87 -4.36
C GLU A 51 2.22 -31.93 -5.45
N ARG A 52 2.42 -31.52 -6.71
CA ARG A 52 2.69 -32.46 -7.80
C ARG A 52 3.98 -33.24 -7.55
N THR A 53 5.04 -32.58 -7.10
CA THR A 53 6.31 -33.23 -6.74
C THR A 53 6.12 -34.30 -5.64
N VAL A 54 5.23 -34.04 -4.68
CA VAL A 54 4.87 -35.04 -3.66
C VAL A 54 4.18 -36.25 -4.29
N LYS A 55 3.24 -36.04 -5.22
CA LYS A 55 2.54 -37.12 -5.92
C LYS A 55 3.50 -37.98 -6.74
N ASP A 56 4.39 -37.35 -7.51
CA ASP A 56 5.39 -38.03 -8.34
C ASP A 56 6.36 -38.86 -7.49
N PHE A 57 6.71 -38.40 -6.28
CA PHE A 57 7.52 -39.20 -5.34
C PHE A 57 6.75 -40.40 -4.80
N LEU A 58 5.48 -40.22 -4.42
CA LEU A 58 4.64 -41.29 -3.88
C LEU A 58 4.29 -42.35 -4.94
N SER A 59 4.26 -41.99 -6.22
CA SER A 59 4.12 -42.94 -7.34
C SER A 59 5.42 -43.65 -7.71
N GLY A 60 6.56 -43.22 -7.16
CA GLY A 60 7.89 -43.76 -7.46
C GLY A 60 8.48 -43.25 -8.78
N GLU A 61 7.91 -42.20 -9.39
CA GLU A 61 8.41 -41.59 -10.63
C GLU A 61 9.72 -40.83 -10.43
N ILE A 62 9.95 -40.29 -9.23
CA ILE A 62 11.18 -39.57 -8.88
C ILE A 62 11.87 -40.19 -7.67
N SER A 63 13.20 -40.03 -7.60
CA SER A 63 14.00 -40.49 -6.46
C SER A 63 13.79 -39.61 -5.23
N ALA A 64 14.13 -40.13 -4.04
CA ALA A 64 14.07 -39.36 -2.80
C ALA A 64 14.96 -38.10 -2.84
N GLU A 65 16.12 -38.17 -3.48
CA GLU A 65 17.04 -37.02 -3.60
C GLU A 65 16.48 -35.93 -4.51
N GLN A 66 15.88 -36.32 -5.64
CA GLN A 66 15.19 -35.40 -6.56
C GLN A 66 13.96 -34.76 -5.88
N PHE A 67 13.17 -35.56 -5.16
CA PHE A 67 12.03 -35.09 -4.39
C PHE A 67 12.41 -34.01 -3.38
N LEU A 68 13.43 -34.27 -2.54
CA LEU A 68 13.87 -33.31 -1.52
C LEU A 68 14.33 -31.99 -2.13
N LYS A 69 15.09 -32.05 -3.22
CA LYS A 69 15.57 -30.87 -3.94
C LYS A 69 14.39 -30.06 -4.49
N ASP A 70 13.51 -30.70 -5.26
CA ASP A 70 12.42 -30.02 -5.96
C ASP A 70 11.37 -29.48 -5.00
N LEU A 71 11.02 -30.25 -3.97
CA LEU A 71 10.05 -29.81 -2.96
C LEU A 71 10.57 -28.57 -2.23
N LEU A 72 11.85 -28.59 -1.81
CA LEU A 72 12.45 -27.47 -1.09
C LEU A 72 12.49 -26.21 -1.95
N GLU A 73 12.92 -26.33 -3.21
CA GLU A 73 12.99 -25.20 -4.14
C GLU A 73 11.60 -24.59 -4.39
N LYS A 74 10.59 -25.42 -4.67
CA LYS A 74 9.22 -24.97 -4.96
C LYS A 74 8.55 -24.35 -3.73
N LYS A 75 8.66 -24.98 -2.56
CA LYS A 75 8.12 -24.42 -1.30
C LYS A 75 8.81 -23.11 -0.91
N ALA A 76 10.14 -23.02 -1.04
CA ALA A 76 10.86 -21.79 -0.77
C ALA A 76 10.40 -20.65 -1.71
N LEU A 77 10.21 -20.95 -2.99
CA LEU A 77 9.73 -19.99 -3.98
C LEU A 77 8.29 -19.52 -3.68
N ALA A 78 7.38 -20.44 -3.39
CA ALA A 78 5.99 -20.15 -3.02
C ALA A 78 5.94 -19.22 -1.79
N HIS A 79 6.67 -19.57 -0.73
CA HIS A 79 6.74 -18.76 0.49
C HIS A 79 7.34 -17.37 0.24
N MET A 80 8.42 -17.27 -0.53
CA MET A 80 9.01 -15.98 -0.87
C MET A 80 8.04 -15.08 -1.64
N ARG A 81 7.30 -15.64 -2.62
CA ARG A 81 6.29 -14.90 -3.38
C ARG A 81 5.14 -14.43 -2.50
N LYS A 82 4.65 -15.30 -1.60
CA LYS A 82 3.62 -14.95 -0.62
C LYS A 82 4.07 -13.81 0.29
N VAL A 83 5.27 -13.89 0.85
CA VAL A 83 5.83 -12.82 1.70
C VAL A 83 5.94 -11.48 0.95
N LYS A 84 6.35 -11.51 -0.33
CA LYS A 84 6.41 -10.30 -1.16
C LYS A 84 5.02 -9.72 -1.45
N SER A 85 4.04 -10.57 -1.74
CA SER A 85 2.62 -10.17 -1.89
C SER A 85 2.11 -9.50 -0.61
N ASP A 86 2.25 -10.17 0.53
CA ASP A 86 1.80 -9.67 1.83
C ASP A 86 2.46 -8.33 2.19
N ARG A 87 3.75 -8.16 1.87
CA ARG A 87 4.47 -6.91 2.11
C ARG A 87 3.97 -5.78 1.21
N LEU A 88 3.68 -6.04 -0.07
CA LEU A 88 3.12 -5.05 -0.97
C LEU A 88 1.73 -4.60 -0.51
N LEU A 89 0.88 -5.53 -0.08
CA LEU A 89 -0.44 -5.22 0.50
C LEU A 89 -0.32 -4.35 1.76
N ALA A 90 0.67 -4.62 2.62
CA ALA A 90 0.92 -3.79 3.79
C ALA A 90 1.32 -2.35 3.41
N ILE A 91 2.22 -2.18 2.44
CA ILE A 91 2.63 -0.85 1.95
C ILE A 91 1.44 -0.07 1.38
N LEU A 92 0.59 -0.73 0.59
CA LEU A 92 -0.62 -0.13 0.03
C LEU A 92 -1.58 0.35 1.12
N ARG A 93 -1.78 -0.45 2.16
CA ARG A 93 -2.59 -0.06 3.33
C ARG A 93 -1.99 1.15 4.04
N ASP A 94 -0.69 1.15 4.30
CA ASP A 94 -0.01 2.26 4.98
C ASP A 94 -0.13 3.58 4.18
N GLN A 95 -0.02 3.52 2.85
CA GLN A 95 -0.24 4.68 1.97
C GLN A 95 -1.68 5.19 2.04
N GLN A 96 -2.67 4.29 2.06
CA GLN A 96 -4.07 4.68 2.23
C GLN A 96 -4.32 5.38 3.57
N TYR A 97 -3.71 4.91 4.66
CA TYR A 97 -3.81 5.56 5.97
C TYR A 97 -3.10 6.92 6.02
N ALA A 98 -1.97 7.08 5.33
CA ALA A 98 -1.24 8.34 5.26
C ALA A 98 -2.00 9.45 4.50
N GLN A 99 -2.85 9.09 3.55
CA GLN A 99 -3.67 10.03 2.77
C GLN A 99 -5.07 10.27 3.34
N ALA A 100 -5.48 9.57 4.40
CA ALA A 100 -6.77 9.82 5.03
C ALA A 100 -6.79 11.26 5.59
N PRO A 101 -7.76 12.12 5.20
CA PRO A 101 -7.86 13.44 5.79
C PRO A 101 -8.09 13.26 7.28
N SER A 102 -7.20 13.85 8.09
CA SER A 102 -7.41 13.96 9.53
C SER A 102 -8.70 14.75 9.76
N THR A 103 -9.81 14.06 9.93
CA THR A 103 -11.05 14.62 10.45
C THR A 103 -10.81 14.93 11.92
N VAL A 104 -10.11 16.04 12.18
CA VAL A 104 -10.13 16.64 13.51
C VAL A 104 -11.62 16.96 13.77
N PRO A 105 -12.27 16.33 14.75
CA PRO A 105 -13.65 16.68 15.03
C PRO A 105 -13.63 18.14 15.49
N GLN A 106 -14.16 19.05 14.66
CA GLN A 106 -14.49 20.37 15.13
C GLN A 106 -15.48 20.18 16.27
N ARG A 107 -15.00 20.35 17.50
CA ARG A 107 -15.83 20.45 18.68
C ARG A 107 -16.68 21.69 18.52
N PHE A 108 -17.86 21.54 17.93
CA PHE A 108 -18.94 22.49 18.04
C PHE A 108 -19.28 22.64 19.52
N GLY A 109 -18.99 23.82 20.07
CA GLY A 109 -19.56 24.36 21.31
C GLY A 109 -19.56 23.44 22.53
N ALA A 110 -18.46 23.39 23.28
CA ALA A 110 -18.52 23.07 24.70
C ALA A 110 -18.03 24.30 25.49
N PRO A 111 -18.77 24.77 26.52
CA PRO A 111 -18.35 25.90 27.33
C PRO A 111 -17.17 25.44 28.20
N TYR A 112 -16.02 26.11 28.06
CA TYR A 112 -14.88 25.88 28.94
C TYR A 112 -15.17 26.46 30.33
N PRO A 113 -14.80 25.76 31.43
CA PRO A 113 -14.78 26.38 32.75
C PRO A 113 -13.67 27.43 32.81
N GLU A 114 -13.98 28.62 33.30
CA GLU A 114 -13.01 29.70 33.54
C GLU A 114 -11.89 29.21 34.47
N ILE A 115 -10.65 29.28 33.98
CA ILE A 115 -9.47 29.08 34.80
C ILE A 115 -9.15 30.45 35.43
N PRO A 116 -9.11 30.57 36.77
CA PRO A 116 -8.85 31.85 37.41
C PRO A 116 -7.42 32.31 37.09
N ILE A 117 -7.31 33.49 36.48
CA ILE A 117 -6.03 34.13 36.17
C ILE A 117 -5.39 34.55 37.50
N ALA A 118 -4.27 33.90 37.86
CA ALA A 118 -3.46 34.30 39.00
C ALA A 118 -2.86 35.69 38.73
N ASN A 119 -3.38 36.69 39.45
CA ASN A 119 -2.98 38.08 39.36
C ASN A 119 -1.52 38.24 39.84
N ARG A 120 -0.56 38.24 38.91
CA ARG A 120 0.83 38.59 39.20
C ARG A 120 0.92 40.10 39.40
N HIS A 121 0.87 40.49 40.66
CA HIS A 121 1.25 41.84 41.10
C HIS A 121 2.68 42.12 40.68
N SER A 122 2.85 43.14 39.84
CA SER A 122 4.13 43.72 39.48
C SER A 122 4.67 44.47 40.70
N HIS A 123 5.81 44.03 41.22
CA HIS A 123 6.61 44.83 42.14
C HIS A 123 7.85 45.34 41.43
N TYR A 124 7.94 46.68 41.45
CA TYR A 124 8.99 47.59 41.00
C TYR A 124 9.13 47.84 39.50
#